data_AF-A0AAE1PK57-F1
#
_entry.id   AF-A0AAE1PK57-F1
#
_cell.length_a   1.000
_cell.length_b   1.000
_cell.length_c   1.000
_cell.angle_alpha   90.00
_cell.angle_beta   90.00
_cell.angle_gamma   90.00
#
_symmetry.space_group_name_H-M   'P 1'
#
loop_
_entity.id
_entity.type
_entity.pdbx_description
1 polymer ?
#
loop_
_entity_poly.entity_id
_entity_poly.type
_entity_poly.pdbx_seq_one_letter_code
_entity_poly.pdbx_strand_id
1 'polypeptide(L)'
;MLLFVSQGTCVLNYALRDIDRGIYIKYRLDGSLFDLRRLSAKTKTVERLVTEALFADDCALMSHTEADLQLIVNKFAEASRLFGLTISLGKTEVFYQPSPASPEHHPPTILIGDTALKTFEHFKYLGSVISSDGSLDREISARIGKASQALGRLRTRVMNHKKLVSPATPVPMKEHYLHDDIIGNDGLP
;
A
#
# COMPACT_ATOMS: atom_id res chain seq x y z
N MET A 1 8.14 -8.41 23.03
CA MET A 1 7.42 -7.70 21.95
C MET A 1 6.99 -6.30 22.39
N LEU A 2 6.23 -6.14 23.48
CA LEU A 2 5.77 -4.82 23.97
C LEU A 2 6.89 -3.79 24.22
N LEU A 3 8.03 -4.22 24.78
CA LEU A 3 9.15 -3.34 25.10
C LEU A 3 9.78 -2.68 23.86
N PHE A 4 9.92 -3.41 22.75
CA PHE A 4 10.51 -2.87 21.52
C PHE A 4 9.59 -1.85 20.85
N VAL A 5 8.29 -2.16 20.76
CA VAL A 5 7.30 -1.22 20.21
C VAL A 5 7.22 0.05 21.07
N SER A 6 7.34 -0.07 22.40
CA SER A 6 7.36 1.09 23.29
C SER A 6 8.58 1.99 23.06
N GLN A 7 9.77 1.44 22.84
CA GLN A 7 10.96 2.24 22.56
C GLN A 7 10.87 2.93 21.19
N GLY A 8 10.43 2.22 20.15
CA GLY A 8 10.22 2.82 18.82
C GLY A 8 9.18 3.94 18.85
N THR A 9 8.11 3.77 19.63
CA THR A 9 7.10 4.81 19.84
C THR A 9 7.69 6.04 20.52
N CYS A 10 8.51 5.88 21.56
CA CYS A 10 9.18 7.00 22.23
C CYS A 10 10.11 7.76 21.28
N VAL A 11 10.88 7.05 20.46
CA VAL A 11 11.80 7.64 19.48
C VAL A 11 11.03 8.48 18.46
N LEU A 12 9.94 7.93 17.91
CA LEU A 12 9.12 8.65 16.93
C LEU A 12 8.36 9.81 17.55
N ASN A 13 7.83 9.65 18.76
CA ASN A 13 7.18 10.75 19.46
C ASN A 13 8.17 11.90 19.70
N TYR A 14 9.42 11.59 20.08
CA TYR A 14 10.48 12.59 20.24
C TYR A 14 10.88 13.23 18.91
N ALA A 15 11.15 12.42 17.87
CA ALA A 15 11.60 12.90 16.57
C ALA A 15 10.55 13.74 15.84
N LEU A 16 9.29 13.32 15.90
CA LEU A 16 8.21 13.85 15.08
C LEU A 16 7.30 14.85 15.82
N ARG A 17 7.56 15.13 17.09
CA ARG A 17 6.72 15.98 17.96
C ARG A 17 6.28 17.30 17.32
N ASP A 18 7.22 17.96 16.65
CA ASP A 18 7.06 19.28 16.06
C ASP A 18 7.13 19.23 14.52
N ILE A 19 6.74 18.11 13.93
CA ILE A 19 6.69 17.94 12.48
C ILE A 19 5.24 17.99 12.01
N ASP A 20 4.96 18.98 11.18
CA ASP A 20 3.69 19.18 10.46
C ASP A 20 3.80 18.80 8.97
N ARG A 21 4.81 17.98 8.63
CA ARG A 21 5.13 17.49 7.29
C ARG A 21 4.93 15.98 7.22
N GLY A 22 4.31 15.49 6.15
CA GLY A 22 3.95 14.09 5.99
C GLY A 22 3.02 13.90 4.80
N ILE A 23 2.32 12.75 4.77
CA ILE A 23 1.31 12.44 3.76
C ILE A 23 -0.08 12.70 4.33
N TYR A 24 -0.92 13.39 3.56
CA TYR A 24 -2.33 13.57 3.91
C TYR A 24 -3.16 12.41 3.36
N ILE A 25 -3.83 11.68 4.26
CA ILE A 25 -4.81 10.67 3.90
C ILE A 25 -6.19 11.27 4.07
N LYS A 26 -6.90 11.39 2.94
CA LYS A 26 -8.32 11.74 2.93
C LYS A 26 -9.16 10.47 2.97
N TYR A 27 -10.00 10.35 3.98
CA TYR A 27 -10.89 9.19 4.13
C TYR A 27 -12.29 9.60 4.56
N ARG A 28 -13.16 8.60 4.52
CA ARG A 28 -14.56 8.72 4.90
C ARG A 28 -15.06 7.37 5.41
N LEU A 29 -15.90 7.38 6.44
CA LEU A 29 -16.33 6.16 7.14
C LEU A 29 -17.77 5.72 6.81
N ASP A 30 -18.54 6.49 6.03
CA ASP A 30 -19.95 6.19 5.74
C ASP A 30 -20.21 5.65 4.31
N GLY A 31 -21.02 4.60 4.22
CA GLY A 31 -21.44 3.96 2.96
C GLY A 31 -20.34 3.14 2.27
N SER A 32 -20.48 2.87 0.96
CA SER A 32 -19.59 1.95 0.24
C SER A 32 -18.14 2.43 0.15
N LEU A 33 -17.20 1.53 0.43
CA LEU A 33 -15.75 1.74 0.37
C LEU A 33 -15.26 2.06 -1.06
N PHE A 34 -15.93 1.52 -2.08
CA PHE A 34 -15.49 1.61 -3.47
C PHE A 34 -16.05 2.82 -4.24
N ASP A 35 -16.86 3.67 -3.59
CA ASP A 35 -17.34 4.91 -4.22
C ASP A 35 -16.41 6.08 -3.94
N LEU A 36 -15.27 6.11 -4.64
CA LEU A 36 -14.21 7.10 -4.47
C LEU A 36 -14.63 8.52 -4.83
N ARG A 37 -15.68 8.69 -5.67
CA ARG A 37 -16.24 10.01 -6.00
C ARG A 37 -16.65 10.78 -4.75
N ARG A 38 -17.01 10.07 -3.68
CA ARG A 38 -17.43 10.68 -2.41
C ARG A 38 -16.25 11.26 -1.62
N LEU A 39 -15.01 10.95 -1.96
CA LEU A 39 -13.83 11.59 -1.38
C LEU A 39 -13.64 13.03 -1.88
N SER A 40 -14.26 13.43 -2.99
CA SER A 40 -14.27 14.84 -3.42
C SER A 40 -15.34 15.68 -2.71
N ALA A 41 -16.23 15.06 -1.92
CA ALA A 41 -17.28 15.76 -1.20
C ALA A 41 -16.70 16.70 -0.12
N LYS A 42 -17.32 17.88 0.02
CA LYS A 42 -16.94 18.90 1.01
C LYS A 42 -17.33 18.52 2.44
N THR A 43 -18.32 17.65 2.61
CA THR A 43 -18.83 17.22 3.92
C THR A 43 -18.50 15.76 4.16
N LYS A 44 -18.37 15.36 5.43
CA LYS A 44 -18.14 13.98 5.89
C LYS A 44 -16.80 13.37 5.46
N THR A 45 -15.92 14.12 4.81
CA THR A 45 -14.54 13.71 4.56
C THR A 45 -13.67 14.22 5.71
N VAL A 46 -12.69 13.41 6.10
CA VAL A 46 -11.69 13.75 7.11
C VAL A 46 -10.32 13.59 6.46
N GLU A 47 -9.45 14.57 6.67
CA GLU A 47 -8.05 14.48 6.30
C GLU A 47 -7.21 14.28 7.56
N ARG A 48 -6.26 13.35 7.49
CA ARG A 48 -5.29 13.11 8.55
C ARG A 48 -3.89 13.13 7.97
N LEU A 49 -3.02 13.85 8.65
CA LEU A 49 -1.59 13.80 8.40
C LEU A 49 -1.05 12.48 8.97
N VAL A 50 -0.32 11.75 8.15
CA VAL A 50 0.38 10.51 8.51
C VAL A 50 1.86 10.72 8.18
N THR A 51 2.71 10.52 9.18
CA THR A 51 4.16 10.74 9.09
C THR A 51 4.94 9.45 9.25
N GLU A 52 4.37 8.48 9.98
CA GLU A 52 5.02 7.23 10.30
C GLU A 52 4.04 6.04 10.33
N ALA A 53 4.59 4.84 10.20
CA ALA A 53 3.92 3.60 10.55
C ALA A 53 4.91 2.62 11.20
N LEU A 54 4.60 2.17 12.41
CA LEU A 54 5.37 1.18 13.15
C LEU A 54 4.78 -0.23 13.04
N PHE A 55 5.66 -1.22 12.80
CA PHE A 55 5.33 -2.63 12.98
C PHE A 55 6.54 -3.42 13.50
N ALA A 56 6.46 -3.95 14.71
CA ALA A 56 7.56 -4.66 15.37
C ALA A 56 8.85 -3.80 15.39
N ASP A 57 9.89 -4.22 14.67
CA ASP A 57 11.16 -3.50 14.48
C ASP A 57 11.22 -2.66 13.20
N ASP A 58 10.22 -2.76 12.33
CA ASP A 58 10.12 -1.97 11.10
C ASP A 58 9.41 -0.64 11.36
N CYS A 59 9.97 0.44 10.78
CA CYS A 59 9.39 1.77 10.77
C CYS A 59 9.35 2.29 9.33
N ALA A 60 8.19 2.74 8.88
CA ALA A 60 8.04 3.48 7.64
C ALA A 60 7.88 4.96 7.96
N LEU A 61 8.68 5.83 7.33
CA LEU A 61 8.58 7.28 7.41
C LEU A 61 8.15 7.81 6.05
N MET A 62 7.22 8.76 6.02
CA MET A 62 6.57 9.15 4.78
C MET A 62 6.32 10.66 4.70
N SER A 63 6.53 11.23 3.50
CA SER A 63 6.27 12.64 3.19
C SER A 63 6.01 12.85 1.71
N HIS A 64 5.39 13.98 1.37
CA HIS A 64 5.09 14.39 -0.01
C HIS A 64 6.31 14.92 -0.78
N THR A 65 7.31 15.46 -0.08
CA THR A 65 8.50 16.04 -0.71
C THR A 65 9.78 15.39 -0.21
N GLU A 66 10.79 15.35 -1.07
CA GLU A 66 12.13 14.85 -0.72
C GLU A 66 12.75 15.65 0.44
N ALA A 67 12.63 16.97 0.41
CA ALA A 67 13.17 17.85 1.45
C ALA A 67 12.54 17.58 2.82
N ASP A 68 11.22 17.40 2.86
CA ASP A 68 10.51 17.06 4.08
C ASP A 68 10.84 15.65 4.57
N LEU A 69 10.97 14.68 3.66
CA LEU A 69 11.39 13.33 4.00
C LEU A 69 12.81 13.32 4.59
N GLN A 70 13.73 14.07 3.99
CA GLN A 70 15.10 14.22 4.49
C GLN A 70 15.13 14.83 5.89
N LEU A 71 14.29 15.84 6.16
CA LEU A 71 14.13 16.43 7.49
C LEU A 71 13.63 15.39 8.51
N ILE A 72 12.59 14.64 8.17
CA ILE A 72 12.01 13.59 9.02
C ILE A 72 13.05 12.51 9.34
N VAL A 73 13.78 12.04 8.33
CA VAL A 73 14.82 11.03 8.47
C VAL A 73 15.98 11.53 9.32
N ASN A 74 16.42 12.77 9.16
CA ASN A 74 17.47 13.37 10.00
C ASN A 74 17.07 13.43 11.48
N LYS A 75 15.85 13.91 11.77
CA LYS A 75 15.32 13.95 13.14
C LYS A 75 15.16 12.55 13.72
N PHE A 76 14.70 11.59 12.93
CA PHE A 76 14.60 10.20 13.35
C PHE A 76 15.97 9.58 13.64
N ALA A 77 16.99 9.85 12.83
CA ALA A 77 18.35 9.36 13.05
C ALA A 77 18.98 9.96 14.30
N GLU A 78 18.78 11.25 14.54
CA GLU A 78 19.22 11.93 15.77
C GLU A 78 18.56 11.32 17.01
N ALA A 79 17.23 11.16 16.99
CA ALA A 79 16.47 10.56 18.07
C ALA A 79 16.91 9.10 18.29
N SER A 80 17.05 8.30 17.24
CA SER A 80 17.50 6.91 17.35
C SER A 80 18.84 6.82 18.10
N ARG A 81 19.82 7.68 17.75
CA ARG A 81 21.10 7.75 18.45
C ARG A 81 20.95 8.15 19.92
N LEU A 82 20.11 9.13 20.23
CA LEU A 82 19.86 9.59 21.60
C LEU A 82 19.27 8.47 22.48
N PHE A 83 18.40 7.65 21.91
CA PHE A 83 17.77 6.50 22.58
C PHE A 83 18.62 5.22 22.51
N GLY A 84 19.84 5.27 21.96
CA GLY A 84 20.75 4.12 21.89
C GLY A 84 20.37 3.08 20.83
N LEU A 85 19.57 3.45 19.83
CA LEU A 85 19.20 2.61 18.69
C LEU A 85 20.13 2.83 17.49
N THR A 86 20.45 1.74 16.81
CA THR A 86 21.25 1.75 15.59
C THR A 86 20.37 1.49 14.37
N ILE A 87 20.35 2.44 13.43
CA ILE A 87 19.65 2.27 12.16
C ILE A 87 20.46 1.33 11.26
N SER A 88 19.82 0.27 10.76
CA SER A 88 20.45 -0.67 9.83
C SER A 88 20.45 -0.10 8.41
N LEU A 89 21.44 0.73 8.06
CA LEU A 89 21.54 1.39 6.75
C LEU A 89 21.39 0.45 5.55
N GLY A 90 21.89 -0.78 5.64
CA GLY A 90 21.75 -1.78 4.56
C GLY A 90 20.34 -2.36 4.39
N LYS A 91 19.45 -2.18 5.37
CA LYS A 91 18.04 -2.59 5.36
C LYS A 91 17.08 -1.41 5.21
N THR A 92 17.57 -0.18 5.36
CA THR A 92 16.75 1.03 5.21
C THR A 92 16.66 1.37 3.74
N GLU A 93 15.44 1.43 3.23
CA GLU A 93 15.14 1.60 1.82
C GLU A 93 14.25 2.82 1.62
N VAL A 94 14.41 3.48 0.48
CA VAL A 94 13.58 4.60 0.06
C VAL A 94 12.63 4.11 -1.01
N PHE A 95 11.35 4.41 -0.81
CA PHE A 95 10.32 4.13 -1.79
C PHE A 95 9.76 5.44 -2.32
N TYR A 96 9.80 5.61 -3.64
CA TYR A 96 9.34 6.81 -4.32
C TYR A 96 8.20 6.47 -5.26
N GLN A 97 7.09 7.18 -5.10
CA GLN A 97 5.93 7.07 -5.96
C GLN A 97 5.68 8.42 -6.64
N PRO A 98 6.00 8.56 -7.93
CA PRO A 98 5.77 9.80 -8.65
C PRO A 98 4.28 10.09 -8.81
N SER A 99 3.94 11.38 -8.84
CA SER A 99 2.58 11.80 -9.15
C SER A 99 2.25 11.46 -10.60
N PRO A 100 1.06 10.89 -10.90
CA PRO A 100 0.61 10.67 -12.28
C PRO A 100 0.58 11.94 -13.14
N ALA A 101 0.54 13.12 -12.51
CA ALA A 101 0.53 14.41 -13.20
C ALA A 101 1.93 14.95 -13.54
N SER A 102 3.00 14.36 -13.01
CA SER A 102 4.38 14.78 -13.27
C SER A 102 5.12 13.69 -14.07
N PRO A 103 5.48 13.95 -15.34
CA PRO A 103 6.17 12.96 -16.16
C PRO A 103 7.64 12.74 -15.74
N GLU A 104 8.23 13.66 -14.97
CA GLU A 104 9.63 13.57 -14.55
C GLU A 104 9.83 12.54 -13.42
N HIS A 105 10.60 11.51 -13.73
CA HIS A 105 11.04 10.47 -12.79
C HIS A 105 12.44 10.81 -12.29
N HIS A 106 12.51 11.55 -11.19
CA HIS A 106 13.75 11.75 -10.45
C HIS A 106 13.63 11.05 -9.09
N PRO A 107 14.28 9.88 -8.93
CA PRO A 107 14.31 9.20 -7.64
C PRO A 107 14.96 10.13 -6.59
N PRO A 108 14.36 10.25 -5.40
CA PRO A 108 14.92 11.08 -4.34
C PRO A 108 16.23 10.47 -3.82
N THR A 109 17.15 11.33 -3.40
CA THR A 109 18.40 10.95 -2.74
C THR A 109 18.31 11.30 -1.26
N ILE A 110 17.87 10.33 -0.46
CA ILE A 110 17.81 10.49 0.99
C ILE A 110 19.10 9.97 1.64
N LEU A 111 19.66 10.78 2.53
CA LEU A 111 20.90 10.52 3.24
C LEU A 111 20.62 10.25 4.72
N ILE A 112 21.36 9.31 5.32
CA ILE A 112 21.50 9.18 6.78
C ILE A 112 22.98 9.34 7.10
N GLY A 113 23.34 10.47 7.72
CA GLY A 113 24.74 10.91 7.78
C GLY A 113 25.27 11.11 6.36
N ASP A 114 26.37 10.45 6.03
CA ASP A 114 26.98 10.51 4.69
C ASP A 114 26.57 9.36 3.77
N THR A 115 25.64 8.49 4.20
CA THR A 115 25.23 7.31 3.43
C THR A 115 23.91 7.56 2.70
N ALA A 116 23.94 7.45 1.37
CA ALA A 116 22.74 7.48 0.55
C ALA A 116 21.98 6.15 0.67
N LEU A 117 20.68 6.23 0.92
CA LEU A 117 19.79 5.07 0.99
C LEU A 117 19.47 4.55 -0.41
N LYS A 118 19.21 3.23 -0.50
CA LYS A 118 18.85 2.60 -1.78
C LYS A 118 17.39 2.84 -2.11
N THR A 119 17.12 3.19 -3.36
CA THR A 119 15.76 3.33 -3.88
C THR A 119 15.32 2.07 -4.61
N PHE A 120 14.06 1.66 -4.44
CA PHE A 120 13.50 0.46 -5.08
C PHE A 120 12.20 0.76 -5.83
N GLU A 121 12.02 0.07 -6.97
CA GLU A 121 10.78 0.12 -7.74
C GLU A 121 9.67 -0.75 -7.16
N HIS A 122 10.04 -1.82 -6.45
CA HIS A 122 9.08 -2.73 -5.83
C HIS A 122 9.59 -3.11 -4.45
N PHE A 123 8.72 -2.99 -3.45
CA PHE A 123 9.05 -3.33 -2.08
C PHE A 123 7.98 -4.25 -1.49
N LYS A 124 8.39 -5.15 -0.59
CA LYS A 124 7.47 -6.05 0.10
C LYS A 124 7.35 -5.62 1.56
N TYR A 125 6.22 -5.01 1.91
CA TYR A 125 5.90 -4.63 3.28
C TYR A 125 4.82 -5.54 3.86
N LEU A 126 5.09 -6.16 5.01
CA LEU A 126 4.14 -7.02 5.75
C LEU A 126 3.45 -8.11 4.89
N GLY A 127 4.13 -8.59 3.85
CA GLY A 127 3.61 -9.62 2.97
C GLY A 127 2.91 -9.12 1.70
N SER A 128 2.66 -7.82 1.58
CA SER A 128 2.13 -7.15 0.40
C SER A 128 3.25 -6.53 -0.44
N VAL A 129 3.11 -6.63 -1.76
CA VAL A 129 4.00 -6.01 -2.74
C VAL A 129 3.46 -4.63 -3.08
N ILE A 130 4.33 -3.62 -3.04
CA ILE A 130 4.02 -2.24 -3.38
C ILE A 130 4.91 -1.85 -4.56
N SER A 131 4.33 -1.27 -5.60
CA SER A 131 5.02 -0.86 -6.83
C SER A 131 5.10 0.66 -6.92
N SER A 132 6.26 1.20 -7.32
CA SER A 132 6.51 2.66 -7.39
C SER A 132 5.58 3.37 -8.38
N ASP A 133 5.11 2.68 -9.42
CA ASP A 133 4.14 3.18 -10.39
C ASP A 133 2.70 3.23 -9.86
N GLY A 134 2.46 2.79 -8.62
CA GLY A 134 1.14 2.69 -8.01
C GLY A 134 0.28 1.54 -8.57
N SER A 135 0.83 0.68 -9.43
CA SER A 135 0.11 -0.47 -10.00
C SER A 135 -0.08 -1.56 -8.97
N LEU A 136 -1.25 -2.21 -9.02
CA LEU A 136 -1.58 -3.37 -8.18
C LEU A 136 -1.27 -4.70 -8.88
N ASP A 137 -0.85 -4.69 -10.15
CA ASP A 137 -0.70 -5.90 -10.97
C ASP A 137 0.24 -6.93 -10.34
N ARG A 138 1.35 -6.46 -9.77
CA ARG A 138 2.32 -7.32 -9.07
C ARG A 138 1.75 -7.92 -7.79
N GLU A 139 1.03 -7.13 -6.99
CA GLU A 139 0.39 -7.62 -5.76
C GLU A 139 -0.75 -8.61 -6.07
N ILE A 140 -1.58 -8.31 -7.08
CA ILE A 140 -2.65 -9.18 -7.54
C ILE A 140 -2.05 -10.51 -8.01
N SER A 141 -1.03 -10.46 -8.86
CA SER A 141 -0.32 -11.65 -9.35
C SER A 141 0.30 -12.45 -8.21
N ALA A 142 0.92 -11.78 -7.23
CA ALA A 142 1.48 -12.43 -6.05
C ALA A 142 0.40 -13.12 -5.19
N ARG A 143 -0.77 -12.49 -5.00
CA ARG A 143 -1.89 -13.07 -4.25
C ARG A 143 -2.52 -14.26 -4.98
N ILE A 144 -2.73 -14.16 -6.29
CA ILE A 144 -3.20 -15.27 -7.12
C ILE A 144 -2.21 -16.43 -7.01
N GLY A 145 -0.91 -16.18 -7.18
CA GLY A 145 0.12 -17.20 -7.05
C GLY A 145 0.12 -17.91 -5.69
N LYS A 146 0.01 -17.16 -4.58
CA LYS A 146 -0.10 -17.72 -3.23
C LYS A 146 -1.37 -18.58 -3.07
N ALA A 147 -2.51 -18.10 -3.55
CA ALA A 147 -3.78 -18.82 -3.48
C ALA A 147 -3.73 -20.11 -4.32
N SER A 148 -3.21 -20.05 -5.55
CA SER A 148 -3.02 -21.21 -6.42
C SER A 148 -2.08 -22.23 -5.81
N GLN A 149 -0.99 -21.81 -5.14
CA GLN A 149 -0.10 -22.72 -4.42
C GLN A 149 -0.79 -23.40 -3.24
N ALA A 150 -1.56 -22.65 -2.44
CA ALA A 150 -2.32 -23.22 -1.33
C ALA A 150 -3.37 -24.22 -1.83
N LEU A 151 -4.09 -23.88 -2.89
CA LEU A 151 -5.06 -24.77 -3.54
C LEU A 151 -4.38 -26.04 -4.10
N GLY A 152 -3.24 -25.87 -4.78
CA GLY A 152 -2.44 -26.97 -5.31
C GLY A 152 -2.00 -27.96 -4.23
N ARG A 153 -1.60 -27.47 -3.05
CA ARG A 153 -1.26 -28.31 -1.89
C ARG A 153 -2.44 -29.11 -1.34
N LEU A 154 -3.65 -28.58 -1.49
CA LEU A 154 -4.90 -29.26 -1.08
C LEU A 154 -5.47 -30.18 -2.16
N ARG A 155 -4.92 -30.15 -3.38
CA ARG A 155 -5.49 -30.86 -4.53
C ARG A 155 -5.67 -32.35 -4.28
N THR A 156 -4.64 -33.03 -3.79
CA THR A 156 -4.70 -34.49 -3.58
C THR A 156 -5.53 -34.90 -2.36
N ARG A 157 -5.51 -34.09 -1.29
CA ARG A 157 -6.16 -34.44 -0.01
C ARG A 157 -7.63 -34.06 0.04
N VAL A 158 -8.01 -32.96 -0.61
CA VAL A 158 -9.36 -32.39 -0.56
C VAL A 158 -10.00 -32.46 -1.93
N MET A 159 -9.40 -31.83 -2.94
CA MET A 159 -10.06 -31.60 -4.24
C MET A 159 -10.24 -32.88 -5.07
N ASN A 160 -9.37 -33.86 -4.91
CA ASN A 160 -9.48 -35.17 -5.57
C ASN A 160 -10.22 -36.21 -4.71
N HIS A 161 -10.63 -35.84 -3.48
CA HIS A 161 -11.20 -36.78 -2.54
C HIS A 161 -12.72 -36.91 -2.77
N LYS A 162 -13.13 -38.04 -3.37
CA LYS A 162 -14.51 -38.31 -3.80
C LYS A 162 -15.60 -38.18 -2.73
N LYS A 163 -15.23 -38.22 -1.44
CA LYS A 163 -16.18 -38.04 -0.31
C LYS A 163 -16.30 -36.59 0.18
N LEU A 164 -15.36 -35.71 -0.21
CA LEU A 164 -15.31 -34.31 0.22
C LEU A 164 -15.77 -33.35 -0.88
N VAL A 165 -15.70 -33.79 -2.13
CA VAL A 165 -16.18 -33.03 -3.30
C VAL A 165 -17.46 -33.68 -3.81
N SER A 166 -18.59 -32.99 -3.65
CA SER A 166 -19.83 -33.37 -4.31
C SER A 166 -19.74 -33.03 -5.81
N PRO A 167 -20.42 -33.78 -6.70
CA PRO A 167 -20.57 -33.35 -8.09
C PRO A 167 -21.15 -31.93 -8.10
N ALA A 168 -20.52 -31.03 -8.85
CA ALA A 168 -20.99 -29.67 -8.99
C ALA A 168 -22.41 -29.71 -9.58
N THR A 169 -23.39 -29.15 -8.89
CA THR A 169 -24.63 -28.75 -9.55
C THR A 169 -24.26 -27.65 -10.55
N PRO A 170 -24.56 -27.81 -11.85
CA PRO A 170 -24.33 -26.75 -12.82
C PRO A 170 -25.11 -25.52 -12.36
N VAL A 171 -24.39 -24.46 -12.01
CA VAL A 171 -25.02 -23.15 -11.79
C VAL A 171 -25.28 -22.58 -13.18
N PRO A 172 -26.54 -22.38 -13.59
CA PRO A 172 -26.83 -21.82 -14.91
C PRO A 172 -26.21 -20.42 -14.99
N MET A 173 -25.31 -20.20 -15.95
CA MET A 173 -24.91 -18.85 -16.32
C MET A 173 -26.14 -18.15 -16.88
N LYS A 174 -26.62 -17.11 -16.19
CA LYS A 174 -27.56 -16.18 -16.80
C LYS A 174 -26.79 -15.34 -17.80
N GLU A 175 -26.99 -15.60 -19.09
CA GLU A 175 -26.68 -14.64 -20.15
C GLU A 175 -27.45 -13.35 -19.85
N HIS A 176 -26.78 -12.35 -19.29
CA HIS A 176 -27.26 -10.98 -19.39
C HIS A 176 -27.00 -10.54 -20.83
N TYR A 177 -28.00 -10.73 -21.70
CA TYR A 177 -28.05 -10.06 -22.99
C TYR A 177 -27.99 -8.55 -22.74
N LEU A 178 -26.95 -7.90 -23.27
CA LEU A 178 -27.01 -6.49 -23.59
C LEU A 178 -28.17 -6.34 -24.58
N HIS A 179 -29.24 -5.67 -24.18
CA HIS A 179 -30.24 -5.19 -25.12
C HIS A 179 -29.58 -4.10 -25.97
N ASP A 180 -29.29 -4.45 -27.22
CA ASP A 180 -29.08 -3.49 -28.31
C ASP A 180 -30.43 -2.81 -28.61
N ASP A 181 -30.69 -1.68 -27.95
CA ASP A 181 -31.81 -0.79 -28.28
C ASP A 181 -31.28 0.60 -28.65
N ILE A 182 -30.61 0.75 -29.80
CA ILE A 182 -30.53 1.94 -30.69
C ILE A 182 -29.97 1.39 -32.02
N ILE A 183 -30.71 1.10 -33.09
CA ILE A 183 -31.36 2.01 -34.05
C ILE A 183 -32.51 1.25 -34.75
N GLY A 184 -33.71 1.84 -34.75
CA GLY A 184 -34.85 1.39 -35.53
C GLY A 184 -34.58 1.46 -37.04
N ASN A 185 -34.85 0.35 -37.71
CA ASN A 185 -34.94 0.24 -39.16
C ASN A 185 -36.36 0.61 -39.60
N ASP A 186 -36.55 1.87 -40.00
CA ASP A 186 -37.76 2.32 -40.68
C ASP A 186 -37.51 2.24 -42.19
N GLY A 187 -37.97 1.15 -42.81
CA GLY A 187 -37.88 0.95 -44.24
C GLY A 187 -39.01 1.66 -44.99
N LEU A 188 -38.59 2.51 -45.94
CA LEU A 188 -39.14 2.71 -47.31
C LEU A 188 -40.59 3.25 -47.43
N PRO A 189 -40.92 3.91 -48.56
CA PRO A 189 -40.95 3.32 -49.90
C PRO A 189 -39.74 3.63 -50.80
#